data_AF-A0A7K3MYV7-F1
#
_entry.id   AF-A0A7K3MYV7-F1
#
_cell.length_a   1.000
_cell.length_b   1.000
_cell.length_c   1.000
_cell.angle_alpha   90.00
_cell.angle_beta   90.00
_cell.angle_gamma   90.00
#
_symmetry.space_group_name_H-M   'P 1'
#
loop_
_entity.id
_entity.type
_entity.pdbx_description
1 polymer ?
#
loop_
_entity_poly.entity_id
_entity_poly.type
_entity_poly.pdbx_seq_one_letter_code
_entity_poly.pdbx_strand_id
1 'polypeptide(L)'
;MNQNQLSRRKVMQLMSLTVLGSIAIPTKIYSMTNCTDFFDEEIDTIHIKKGEGKIGKIGGIDLISKLSKHQTSGNLGCDEATLKPGFLGAPPHLHKSFDEICFVLEGSVTIMVEKEIFQVNAGDWHLRPRNKMHTFWNASESTARFVDIYIPGGHEEYMADLAKLFENNGSPKKEDFVVLEQKHDIVYFWKKLPEIMSKYKVHL
;
A
#
# COMPACT_ATOMS: atom_id res chain seq x y z
N MET A 1 -21.24 -2.62 18.89
CA MET A 1 -20.16 -2.43 19.89
C MET A 1 -18.91 -2.05 19.13
N ASN A 2 -18.55 -0.76 19.13
CA ASN A 2 -17.41 -0.24 18.38
C ASN A 2 -16.18 -0.23 19.28
N GLN A 3 -15.18 -1.06 18.99
CA GLN A 3 -13.89 -0.98 19.68
C GLN A 3 -13.12 0.22 19.12
N ASN A 4 -12.94 1.24 19.95
CA ASN A 4 -12.04 2.36 19.71
C ASN A 4 -10.60 1.83 19.56
N GLN A 5 -10.13 1.60 18.33
CA GLN A 5 -8.70 1.45 18.10
C GLN A 5 -8.03 2.83 18.23
N LEU A 6 -7.25 2.99 19.29
CA LEU A 6 -6.42 4.17 19.51
C LEU A 6 -5.32 4.19 18.46
N SER A 7 -5.23 5.27 17.67
CA SER A 7 -4.13 5.42 16.71
C SER A 7 -2.78 5.57 17.43
N ARG A 8 -1.68 5.10 16.81
CA ARG A 8 -0.31 5.28 17.33
C ARG A 8 -0.04 6.73 17.77
N ARG A 9 -0.52 7.72 17.01
CA ARG A 9 -0.42 9.15 17.37
C ARG A 9 -1.16 9.50 18.67
N LYS A 10 -2.36 8.96 18.88
CA LYS A 10 -3.13 9.15 20.13
C LYS A 10 -2.48 8.44 21.31
N VAL A 11 -1.92 7.24 21.11
CA VAL A 11 -1.16 6.52 22.15
C VAL A 11 0.07 7.33 22.54
N MET A 12 0.84 7.84 21.58
CA MET A 12 2.00 8.69 21.86
C MET A 12 1.63 10.00 22.56
N GLN A 13 0.49 10.61 22.21
CA GLN A 13 -0.04 11.79 22.90
C GLN A 13 -0.53 11.50 24.33
N LEU A 14 -1.13 10.32 24.57
CA LEU A 14 -1.54 9.89 25.91
C LEU A 14 -0.31 9.58 26.79
N MET A 15 0.72 8.97 26.22
CA MET A 15 1.98 8.67 26.92
C MET A 15 2.80 9.93 27.23
N SER A 16 2.72 10.99 26.43
CA SER A 16 3.39 12.26 26.76
C SER A 16 2.69 13.03 27.89
N LEU A 17 1.38 12.84 28.07
CA LEU A 17 0.62 13.46 29.16
C LEU A 17 0.88 12.82 30.53
N THR A 18 1.24 11.53 30.59
CA THR A 18 1.56 10.85 31.86
C THR A 18 2.93 11.23 32.44
N VAL A 19 3.88 11.69 31.61
CA VAL A 19 5.22 12.13 32.05
C VAL A 19 5.18 13.47 32.78
N LEU A 20 4.19 14.34 32.54
CA LEU A 20 4.07 15.65 33.21
C LEU A 20 3.31 15.61 34.55
N GLY A 21 2.79 14.45 34.98
CA GLY A 21 1.80 14.34 36.06
C GLY A 21 2.18 13.53 37.32
N SER A 22 3.40 12.99 37.43
CA SER A 22 3.72 12.05 38.53
C SER A 22 4.82 12.60 39.46
N ILE A 23 4.36 13.18 40.56
CA ILE A 23 5.14 13.48 41.77
C ILE A 23 5.61 12.15 42.39
N ALA A 24 6.92 12.01 42.59
CA ALA A 24 7.65 11.10 43.49
C ALA A 24 7.11 9.66 43.65
N ILE A 25 7.67 8.73 42.88
CA ILE A 25 7.58 7.27 43.13
C ILE A 25 8.92 6.80 43.73
N PRO A 26 8.94 5.96 44.79
CA PRO A 26 10.17 5.50 45.42
C PRO A 26 11.09 4.76 44.44
N THR A 27 12.38 5.09 44.48
CA THR A 27 13.46 4.60 43.60
C THR A 27 13.69 3.08 43.57
N LYS A 28 12.93 2.28 44.32
CA LYS A 28 13.12 0.83 44.47
C LYS A 28 12.30 -0.06 43.52
N ILE A 29 11.39 0.50 42.72
CA ILE A 29 10.60 -0.27 41.74
C ILE A 29 11.19 -0.19 40.32
N TYR A 30 12.27 0.56 40.12
CA TYR A 30 12.84 0.80 38.78
C TYR A 30 13.79 -0.32 38.26
N SER A 31 13.99 -1.43 38.98
CA SER A 31 14.93 -2.48 38.57
C SER A 31 14.29 -3.76 38.02
N MET A 32 13.00 -3.78 37.71
CA MET A 32 12.34 -4.95 37.12
C MET A 32 11.38 -4.55 36.00
N THR A 33 11.93 -3.92 34.97
CA THR A 33 11.53 -4.09 33.58
C THR A 33 12.58 -3.33 32.79
N ASN A 34 13.37 -4.04 31.98
CA ASN A 34 14.21 -3.38 31.01
C ASN A 34 13.29 -2.55 30.11
N CYS A 35 13.23 -1.24 30.33
CA CYS A 35 12.41 -0.31 29.54
C CYS A 35 12.90 -0.22 28.07
N THR A 36 13.97 -0.95 27.74
CA THR A 36 14.54 -1.08 26.40
C THR A 36 13.79 -2.09 25.52
N ASP A 37 12.99 -2.99 26.07
CA ASP A 37 12.34 -4.06 25.28
C ASP A 37 11.10 -3.58 24.50
N PHE A 38 10.78 -2.28 24.57
CA PHE A 38 9.70 -1.66 23.80
C PHE A 38 10.17 -1.01 22.50
N PHE A 39 11.48 -0.91 22.28
CA PHE A 39 12.05 -0.23 21.13
C PHE A 39 12.94 -1.19 20.33
N ASP A 40 12.50 -1.36 19.09
CA ASP A 40 13.27 -1.77 17.91
C ASP A 40 13.65 -3.25 17.79
N GLU A 41 12.88 -3.98 16.98
CA GLU A 41 13.51 -4.99 16.12
C GLU A 41 14.65 -4.29 15.37
N GLU A 42 15.88 -4.75 15.55
CA GLU A 42 17.04 -4.23 14.84
C GLU A 42 16.80 -4.40 13.34
N ILE A 43 16.59 -3.28 12.64
CA ILE A 43 16.43 -3.28 11.18
C ILE A 43 17.78 -3.06 10.51
N ASP A 44 18.08 -3.91 9.53
CA ASP A 44 19.28 -3.76 8.73
C ASP A 44 19.21 -2.48 7.86
N THR A 45 20.37 -1.87 7.64
CA THR A 45 20.49 -0.83 6.60
C THR A 45 20.38 -1.48 5.23
N ILE A 46 19.44 -1.00 4.42
CA ILE A 46 19.15 -1.56 3.10
C ILE A 46 19.42 -0.52 2.02
N HIS A 47 20.18 -0.92 0.99
CA HIS A 47 20.36 -0.15 -0.24
C HIS A 47 19.90 -1.00 -1.43
N ILE A 48 18.84 -0.57 -2.12
CA ILE A 48 18.32 -1.21 -3.33
C ILE A 48 18.63 -0.30 -4.52
N LYS A 49 19.43 -0.77 -5.48
CA LYS A 49 19.76 0.06 -6.65
C LYS A 49 18.57 0.18 -7.59
N LYS A 50 18.65 1.14 -8.51
CA LYS A 50 17.68 1.28 -9.61
C LYS A 50 17.52 -0.05 -10.35
N GLY A 51 16.27 -0.49 -10.54
CA GLY A 51 15.95 -1.75 -11.22
C GLY A 51 16.13 -3.01 -10.38
N GLU A 52 16.73 -2.93 -9.19
CA GLU A 52 16.82 -4.05 -8.25
C GLU A 52 15.57 -4.12 -7.37
N GLY A 53 15.32 -5.31 -6.82
CA GLY A 53 14.14 -5.66 -6.04
C GLY A 53 13.56 -6.99 -6.52
N LYS A 54 12.41 -7.38 -5.96
CA LYS A 54 11.71 -8.59 -6.42
C LYS A 54 10.85 -8.25 -7.62
N ILE A 55 11.17 -8.84 -8.77
CA ILE A 55 10.47 -8.56 -10.03
C ILE A 55 9.23 -9.45 -10.15
N GLY A 56 8.13 -8.86 -10.61
CA GLY A 56 6.87 -9.54 -10.91
C GLY A 56 6.14 -8.89 -12.07
N LYS A 57 5.08 -9.54 -12.55
CA LYS A 57 4.22 -9.00 -13.60
C LYS A 57 2.75 -9.26 -13.25
N ILE A 58 1.90 -8.27 -13.44
CA ILE A 58 0.46 -8.34 -13.13
C ILE A 58 -0.28 -7.70 -14.31
N GLY A 59 -0.80 -8.51 -15.22
CA GLY A 59 -1.45 -8.01 -16.44
C GLY A 59 -0.57 -7.02 -17.22
N GLY A 60 -1.01 -5.77 -17.32
CA GLY A 60 -0.29 -4.65 -17.93
C GLY A 60 0.75 -3.95 -17.05
N ILE A 61 1.01 -4.43 -15.84
CA ILE A 61 1.99 -3.88 -14.88
C ILE A 61 3.25 -4.73 -14.86
N ASP A 62 4.40 -4.10 -15.05
CA ASP A 62 5.70 -4.64 -14.63
C ASP A 62 6.02 -4.08 -13.23
N LEU A 63 6.23 -4.97 -12.25
CA LEU A 63 6.35 -4.65 -10.83
C LEU A 63 7.77 -4.95 -10.31
N ILE A 64 8.30 -4.08 -9.46
CA ILE A 64 9.53 -4.31 -8.71
C ILE A 64 9.27 -3.96 -7.24
N SER A 65 9.11 -4.98 -6.39
CA SER A 65 8.98 -4.76 -4.94
C SER A 65 10.28 -4.29 -4.33
N LYS A 66 10.19 -3.21 -3.55
CA LYS A 66 11.33 -2.53 -2.94
C LYS A 66 11.44 -2.87 -1.46
N LEU A 67 10.80 -2.10 -0.59
CA LEU A 67 10.82 -2.33 0.84
C LEU A 67 9.55 -3.06 1.26
N SER A 68 9.70 -4.01 2.17
CA SER A 68 8.59 -4.72 2.80
C SER A 68 8.36 -4.25 4.22
N LYS A 69 7.19 -4.57 4.77
CA LYS A 69 6.87 -4.32 6.18
C LYS A 69 7.87 -4.98 7.13
N HIS A 70 8.43 -6.13 6.76
CA HIS A 70 9.43 -6.83 7.58
C HIS A 70 10.75 -6.05 7.67
N GLN A 71 11.12 -5.34 6.61
CA GLN A 71 12.33 -4.51 6.54
C GLN A 71 12.16 -3.14 7.20
N THR A 72 10.92 -2.75 7.53
CA THR A 72 10.59 -1.42 8.04
C THR A 72 9.91 -1.47 9.41
N SER A 73 9.95 -2.61 10.11
CA SER A 73 9.23 -2.83 11.38
C SER A 73 7.74 -2.49 11.29
N GLY A 74 7.11 -2.84 10.17
CA GLY A 74 5.71 -2.60 9.87
C GLY A 74 5.37 -1.19 9.39
N ASN A 75 6.33 -0.27 9.32
CA ASN A 75 6.03 1.14 9.09
C ASN A 75 5.56 1.43 7.66
N LEU A 76 6.17 0.77 6.66
CA LEU A 76 5.74 0.89 5.26
C LEU A 76 6.16 -0.31 4.42
N GLY A 77 5.50 -0.48 3.29
CA GLY A 77 6.01 -1.27 2.18
C GLY A 77 5.87 -0.46 0.89
N CYS A 78 6.62 -0.80 -0.15
CA CYS A 78 6.51 -0.12 -1.43
C CYS A 78 6.94 -0.95 -2.63
N ASP A 79 6.33 -0.61 -3.76
CA ASP A 79 6.60 -1.17 -5.07
C ASP A 79 6.91 -0.04 -6.07
N GLU A 80 7.85 -0.29 -6.98
CA GLU A 80 7.98 0.49 -8.22
C GLU A 80 7.20 -0.24 -9.31
N ALA A 81 6.32 0.46 -10.02
CA ALA A 81 5.46 -0.12 -11.05
C ALA A 81 5.59 0.64 -12.37
N THR A 82 5.52 -0.10 -13.48
CA THR A 82 5.40 0.43 -14.84
C THR A 82 4.09 -0.04 -15.44
N LEU A 83 3.17 0.89 -15.72
CA LEU A 83 1.84 0.61 -16.26
C LEU A 83 1.76 0.95 -17.76
N LYS A 84 1.35 -0.02 -18.56
CA LYS A 84 1.20 0.13 -20.02
C LYS A 84 0.05 1.06 -20.41
N PRO A 85 0.15 1.74 -21.56
CA PRO A 85 -0.95 2.52 -22.17
C PRO A 85 -2.28 1.76 -22.20
N GLY A 86 -3.37 2.40 -21.80
CA GLY A 86 -4.72 1.84 -21.87
C GLY A 86 -5.04 0.76 -20.84
N PHE A 87 -4.09 0.39 -19.97
CA PHE A 87 -4.33 -0.59 -18.92
C PHE A 87 -4.86 0.07 -17.65
N LEU A 88 -5.86 -0.58 -17.05
CA LEU A 88 -6.29 -0.40 -15.68
C LEU A 88 -5.30 -1.12 -14.77
N GLY A 89 -4.73 -0.42 -13.79
CA GLY A 89 -3.73 -1.01 -12.92
C GLY A 89 -4.32 -1.90 -11.83
N ALA A 90 -5.55 -1.65 -11.40
CA ALA A 90 -6.26 -2.51 -10.46
C ALA A 90 -7.77 -2.39 -10.63
N PRO A 91 -8.54 -3.50 -10.50
CA PRO A 91 -9.99 -3.41 -10.37
C PRO A 91 -10.39 -2.44 -9.25
N PRO A 92 -11.55 -1.77 -9.31
CA PRO A 92 -11.98 -0.87 -8.24
C PRO A 92 -12.03 -1.58 -6.89
N HIS A 93 -11.36 -1.02 -5.89
CA HIS A 93 -11.19 -1.65 -4.58
C HIS A 93 -11.05 -0.62 -3.45
N LEU A 94 -11.00 -1.09 -2.21
CA LEU A 94 -10.55 -0.30 -1.05
C LEU A 94 -9.72 -1.15 -0.10
N HIS A 95 -9.03 -0.46 0.79
CA HIS A 95 -8.28 -1.03 1.93
C HIS A 95 -8.85 -0.48 3.23
N LYS A 96 -8.92 -1.29 4.29
CA LYS A 96 -9.52 -0.86 5.57
C LYS A 96 -8.49 -0.26 6.52
N SER A 97 -7.26 -0.74 6.45
CA SER A 97 -6.24 -0.59 7.50
C SER A 97 -5.01 0.21 7.09
N PHE A 98 -4.83 0.52 5.80
CA PHE A 98 -3.69 1.31 5.32
C PHE A 98 -4.09 2.31 4.23
N ASP A 99 -3.32 3.40 4.17
CA ASP A 99 -3.40 4.39 3.09
C ASP A 99 -2.35 4.07 2.04
N GLU A 100 -2.61 4.46 0.79
CA GLU A 100 -1.72 4.21 -0.33
C GLU A 100 -1.30 5.53 -0.98
N ILE A 101 0.00 5.73 -1.19
CA ILE A 101 0.57 6.95 -1.76
C ILE A 101 1.21 6.60 -3.09
N CYS A 102 0.84 7.33 -4.14
CA CYS A 102 1.45 7.24 -5.45
C CYS A 102 2.38 8.44 -5.68
N PHE A 103 3.61 8.18 -6.10
CA PHE A 103 4.51 9.20 -6.63
C PHE A 103 4.92 8.83 -8.05
N VAL A 104 4.61 9.68 -9.02
CA VAL A 104 4.86 9.37 -10.43
C VAL A 104 6.28 9.81 -10.82
N LEU A 105 7.06 8.86 -11.33
CA LEU A 105 8.43 9.05 -11.79
C LEU A 105 8.50 9.48 -13.26
N GLU A 106 7.61 8.95 -14.09
CA GLU A 106 7.60 9.14 -15.55
C GLU A 106 6.17 9.00 -16.10
N GLY A 107 5.82 9.82 -17.09
CA GLY A 107 4.49 9.79 -17.71
C GLY A 107 3.41 10.36 -16.78
N SER A 108 2.21 9.79 -16.84
CA SER A 108 1.09 10.18 -15.98
C SER A 108 0.20 8.99 -15.65
N VAL A 109 -0.29 8.93 -14.42
CA VAL A 109 -1.30 7.96 -13.97
C VAL A 109 -2.60 8.70 -13.73
N THR A 110 -3.71 8.17 -14.23
CA THR A 110 -5.04 8.67 -13.86
C THR A 110 -5.54 7.87 -12.67
N ILE A 111 -5.88 8.55 -11.58
CA ILE A 111 -6.37 7.93 -10.35
C ILE A 111 -7.79 8.42 -10.09
N MET A 112 -8.70 7.48 -9.81
CA MET A 112 -10.05 7.79 -9.37
C MET A 112 -10.20 7.43 -7.89
N VAL A 113 -10.69 8.38 -7.09
CA VAL A 113 -11.08 8.16 -5.69
C VAL A 113 -12.54 8.57 -5.54
N GLU A 114 -13.38 7.59 -5.23
CA GLU A 114 -14.84 7.72 -5.24
C GLU A 114 -15.42 8.28 -6.55
N LYS A 115 -15.68 9.59 -6.59
CA LYS A 115 -16.23 10.31 -7.76
C LYS A 115 -15.23 11.25 -8.41
N GLU A 116 -14.09 11.48 -7.75
CA GLU A 116 -13.07 12.42 -8.18
C GLU A 116 -12.04 11.70 -9.03
N ILE A 117 -11.54 12.39 -10.06
CA ILE A 117 -10.53 11.87 -10.99
C ILE A 117 -9.39 12.85 -11.03
N PHE A 118 -8.18 12.33 -10.91
CA PHE A 118 -6.95 13.08 -10.87
C PHE A 118 -6.02 12.56 -11.95
N GLN A 119 -5.44 13.46 -12.74
CA GLN A 119 -4.29 13.14 -13.57
C GLN A 119 -3.03 13.49 -12.77
N VAL A 120 -2.27 12.46 -12.39
CA VAL A 120 -1.07 12.56 -11.56
C VAL A 120 0.12 12.45 -12.51
N ASN A 121 0.84 13.56 -12.73
CA ASN A 121 1.94 13.64 -13.70
C ASN A 121 3.28 13.34 -13.01
N ALA A 122 4.33 13.13 -13.80
CA ALA A 122 5.68 12.98 -13.26
C ALA A 122 6.06 14.11 -12.31
N GLY A 123 6.51 13.75 -11.10
CA GLY A 123 6.80 14.68 -10.00
C GLY A 123 5.62 14.95 -9.06
N ASP A 124 4.39 14.55 -9.43
CA ASP A 124 3.21 14.71 -8.58
C ASP A 124 3.08 13.56 -7.57
N TRP A 125 2.45 13.89 -6.45
CA TRP A 125 2.07 12.96 -5.39
C TRP A 125 0.55 12.85 -5.30
N HIS A 126 0.04 11.66 -5.00
CA HIS A 126 -1.37 11.44 -4.76
C HIS A 126 -1.60 10.46 -3.61
N LEU A 127 -2.47 10.82 -2.67
CA LEU A 127 -2.89 9.96 -1.57
C LEU A 127 -4.24 9.31 -1.89
N ARG A 128 -4.30 7.98 -1.79
CA ARG A 128 -5.52 7.16 -1.78
C ARG A 128 -5.81 6.76 -0.33
N PRO A 129 -6.76 7.43 0.34
CA PRO A 129 -7.06 7.14 1.74
C PRO A 129 -7.72 5.78 1.91
N ARG A 130 -7.43 5.11 3.03
CA ARG A 130 -8.16 3.94 3.51
C ARG A 130 -9.66 4.21 3.56
N ASN A 131 -10.45 3.15 3.41
CA ASN A 131 -11.91 3.14 3.40
C ASN A 131 -12.56 3.97 2.28
N LYS A 132 -11.79 4.43 1.29
CA LYS A 132 -12.32 5.03 0.07
C LYS A 132 -12.08 4.10 -1.12
N MET A 133 -13.15 3.85 -1.88
CA MET A 133 -13.04 3.08 -3.12
C MET A 133 -12.21 3.87 -4.14
N HIS A 134 -11.24 3.21 -4.74
CA HIS A 134 -10.38 3.80 -5.75
C HIS A 134 -9.94 2.78 -6.80
N THR A 135 -9.40 3.30 -7.89
CA THR A 135 -8.75 2.56 -8.99
C THR A 135 -7.83 3.53 -9.73
N PHE A 136 -6.99 3.01 -10.62
CA PHE A 136 -6.10 3.82 -11.43
C PHE A 136 -5.86 3.15 -12.79
N TRP A 137 -5.49 3.96 -13.78
CA TRP A 137 -5.16 3.51 -15.11
C TRP A 137 -4.18 4.46 -15.79
N ASN A 138 -3.56 4.00 -16.87
CA ASN A 138 -2.76 4.85 -17.74
C ASN A 138 -3.60 5.27 -18.95
N ALA A 139 -4.07 6.52 -18.95
CA ALA A 139 -4.86 7.10 -20.04
C ALA A 139 -4.02 7.61 -21.21
N SER A 140 -2.69 7.56 -21.11
CA SER A 140 -1.77 8.10 -22.11
C SER A 140 -1.31 7.03 -23.11
N GLU A 141 -0.67 7.47 -24.20
CA GLU A 141 -0.09 6.61 -25.24
C GLU A 141 1.31 6.08 -24.88
N SER A 142 1.89 6.54 -23.77
CA SER A 142 3.23 6.13 -23.26
C SER A 142 3.11 5.38 -21.94
N THR A 143 4.10 4.55 -21.59
CA THR A 143 4.15 3.91 -20.26
C THR A 143 4.22 4.95 -19.14
N ALA A 144 3.58 4.65 -18.01
CA ALA A 144 3.71 5.44 -16.78
C ALA A 144 4.52 4.65 -15.75
N ARG A 145 5.52 5.29 -15.12
CA ARG A 145 6.30 4.69 -14.03
C ARG A 145 6.06 5.45 -12.75
N PHE A 146 5.81 4.74 -11.66
CA PHE A 146 5.47 5.32 -10.37
C PHE A 146 5.89 4.41 -9.22
N VAL A 147 5.94 4.99 -8.03
CA VAL A 147 6.14 4.27 -6.78
C VAL A 147 4.84 4.31 -6.00
N ASP A 148 4.37 3.15 -5.57
CA ASP A 148 3.29 3.04 -4.60
C ASP A 148 3.85 2.67 -3.23
N ILE A 149 3.38 3.40 -2.21
CA ILE A 149 3.82 3.27 -0.82
C ILE A 149 2.59 2.99 0.04
N TYR A 150 2.68 1.97 0.88
CA TYR A 150 1.60 1.49 1.74
C TYR A 150 1.92 1.81 3.19
N ILE A 151 1.01 2.49 3.89
CA ILE A 151 1.24 2.95 5.27
C ILE A 151 0.04 2.61 6.18
N PRO A 152 0.21 1.72 7.18
CA PRO A 152 1.37 0.85 7.42
C PRO A 152 1.60 -0.16 6.27
N GLY A 153 2.77 -0.81 6.27
CA GLY A 153 3.13 -1.79 5.22
C GLY A 153 2.30 -3.08 5.27
N GLY A 154 2.44 -3.90 4.24
CA GLY A 154 1.87 -5.24 4.11
C GLY A 154 1.11 -5.48 2.80
N HIS A 155 0.76 -4.43 2.06
CA HIS A 155 0.12 -4.59 0.75
C HIS A 155 1.08 -5.13 -0.32
N GLU A 156 2.38 -4.87 -0.20
CA GLU A 156 3.41 -5.43 -1.07
C GLU A 156 3.43 -6.98 -1.02
N GLU A 157 2.97 -7.59 0.07
CA GLU A 157 2.82 -9.05 0.17
C GLU A 157 1.66 -9.54 -0.71
N TYR A 158 0.55 -8.78 -0.78
CA TYR A 158 -0.55 -9.02 -1.71
C TYR A 158 -0.06 -8.88 -3.15
N MET A 159 0.70 -7.83 -3.46
CA MET A 159 1.24 -7.61 -4.80
C MET A 159 2.14 -8.78 -5.23
N ALA A 160 3.00 -9.25 -4.32
CA ALA A 160 3.85 -10.41 -4.54
C ALA A 160 3.07 -11.72 -4.72
N ASP A 161 1.95 -11.91 -4.02
CA ASP A 161 1.08 -13.09 -4.20
C ASP A 161 0.27 -13.02 -5.49
N LEU A 162 -0.23 -11.83 -5.86
CA LEU A 162 -0.93 -11.61 -7.13
C LEU A 162 0.00 -11.86 -8.32
N ALA A 163 1.24 -11.38 -8.25
CA ALA A 163 2.24 -11.60 -9.31
C ALA A 163 2.49 -13.09 -9.58
N LYS A 164 2.48 -13.95 -8.55
CA LYS A 164 2.63 -15.41 -8.72
C LYS A 164 1.52 -16.01 -9.59
N LEU A 165 0.31 -15.46 -9.56
CA LEU A 165 -0.80 -15.97 -10.37
C LEU A 165 -0.61 -15.69 -11.88
N PHE A 166 0.30 -14.79 -12.25
CA PHE A 166 0.66 -14.46 -13.63
C PHE A 166 1.98 -15.12 -14.10
N GLU A 167 2.71 -15.79 -13.21
CA GLU A 167 3.89 -16.56 -13.58
C GLU A 167 3.52 -17.67 -14.57
N ASN A 168 4.48 -18.07 -15.43
CA ASN A 168 4.28 -19.14 -16.42
C ASN A 168 3.07 -18.92 -17.36
N ASN A 169 2.77 -17.67 -17.70
CA ASN A 169 1.59 -17.26 -18.48
C ASN A 169 0.24 -17.60 -17.80
N GLY A 170 0.23 -17.60 -16.47
CA GLY A 170 -0.99 -17.73 -15.68
C GLY A 170 -2.00 -16.62 -16.00
N SER A 171 -3.27 -17.00 -15.99
CA SER A 171 -4.40 -16.08 -16.16
C SER A 171 -5.31 -16.25 -14.94
N PRO A 172 -5.23 -15.35 -13.94
CA PRO A 172 -5.95 -15.48 -12.69
C PRO A 172 -7.46 -15.60 -12.93
N LYS A 173 -8.09 -16.54 -12.23
CA LYS A 173 -9.52 -16.75 -12.24
C LYS A 173 -10.15 -16.01 -11.07
N LYS A 174 -11.48 -15.89 -11.12
CA LYS A 174 -12.26 -15.23 -10.07
C LYS A 174 -12.01 -15.84 -8.69
N GLU A 175 -11.84 -17.15 -8.63
CA GLU A 175 -11.60 -17.89 -7.39
C GLU A 175 -10.26 -17.48 -6.73
N ASP A 176 -9.23 -17.19 -7.52
CA ASP A 176 -7.94 -16.75 -7.02
C ASP A 176 -8.06 -15.40 -6.30
N PHE A 177 -8.86 -14.48 -6.83
CA PHE A 177 -9.11 -13.19 -6.19
C PHE A 177 -9.89 -13.32 -4.87
N VAL A 178 -10.77 -14.30 -4.74
CA VAL A 178 -11.48 -14.58 -3.48
C VAL A 178 -10.49 -15.04 -2.40
N VAL A 179 -9.53 -15.90 -2.77
CA VAL A 179 -8.47 -16.34 -1.85
C VAL A 179 -7.60 -15.15 -1.42
N LEU A 180 -7.23 -14.27 -2.35
CA LEU A 180 -6.47 -13.06 -2.04
C LEU A 180 -7.24 -12.10 -1.13
N GLU A 181 -8.52 -11.85 -1.38
CA GLU A 181 -9.39 -10.99 -0.55
C GLU A 181 -9.61 -11.55 0.87
N GLN A 182 -9.54 -12.87 1.06
CA GLN A 182 -9.58 -13.48 2.39
C GLN A 182 -8.28 -13.33 3.15
N LYS A 183 -7.14 -13.33 2.45
CA LYS A 183 -5.80 -13.30 3.04
C LYS A 183 -5.32 -11.86 3.31
N HIS A 184 -5.68 -10.93 2.44
CA HIS A 184 -5.10 -9.58 2.39
C HIS A 184 -6.17 -8.50 2.58
N ASP A 185 -5.78 -7.31 3.03
CA ASP A 185 -6.70 -6.18 3.25
C ASP A 185 -7.05 -5.49 1.93
N ILE A 186 -7.86 -6.14 1.11
CA ILE A 186 -8.38 -5.60 -0.15
C ILE A 186 -9.84 -6.03 -0.31
N VAL A 187 -10.72 -5.10 -0.65
CA VAL A 187 -12.13 -5.37 -0.93
C VAL A 187 -12.49 -4.85 -2.30
N TYR A 188 -12.91 -5.74 -3.21
CA TYR A 188 -13.19 -5.38 -4.59
C TYR A 188 -14.65 -4.98 -4.83
N PHE A 189 -14.83 -4.05 -5.76
CA PHE A 189 -16.12 -3.59 -6.26
C PHE A 189 -16.33 -4.08 -7.70
N TRP A 190 -16.34 -5.40 -7.91
CA TRP A 190 -16.43 -6.04 -9.24
C TRP A 190 -17.59 -5.53 -10.12
N LYS A 191 -18.72 -5.16 -9.51
CA LYS A 191 -19.88 -4.61 -10.26
C LYS A 191 -19.59 -3.27 -10.96
N LYS A 192 -18.61 -2.50 -10.49
CA LYS A 192 -18.21 -1.21 -11.08
C LYS A 192 -17.19 -1.35 -12.19
N LEU A 193 -16.45 -2.45 -12.24
CA LEU A 193 -15.36 -2.65 -13.19
C LEU A 193 -15.82 -2.53 -14.65
N PRO A 194 -16.90 -3.20 -15.12
CA PRO A 194 -17.33 -3.08 -16.52
C PRO A 194 -17.73 -1.66 -16.91
N GLU A 195 -18.37 -0.92 -16.00
CA GLU A 195 -18.75 0.48 -16.21
C GLU A 195 -17.51 1.36 -16.41
N ILE A 196 -16.51 1.21 -15.53
CA ILE A 196 -15.26 1.98 -15.57
C ILE A 196 -14.45 1.66 -16.84
N MET A 197 -14.29 0.38 -17.17
CA MET A 197 -13.58 -0.06 -18.38
C MET A 197 -14.24 0.50 -19.64
N SER A 198 -15.58 0.41 -19.73
CA SER A 198 -16.34 0.94 -20.87
C SER A 198 -16.23 2.46 -20.97
N LYS A 199 -16.46 3.16 -19.86
CA LYS A 199 -16.48 4.63 -19.81
C LYS A 199 -15.13 5.26 -20.16
N TYR A 200 -14.04 4.71 -19.62
CA TYR A 200 -12.70 5.26 -19.81
C TYR A 200 -11.88 4.54 -20.88
N LYS A 201 -12.47 3.53 -21.55
CA LYS A 201 -11.86 2.75 -22.64
C LYS A 201 -10.54 2.07 -22.23
N VAL A 202 -10.52 1.46 -21.05
CA VAL A 202 -9.36 0.78 -20.47
C VAL A 202 -9.63 -0.72 -20.27
N HIS A 203 -8.56 -1.51 -20.13
CA HIS A 203 -8.63 -2.96 -19.96
C HIS A 203 -7.66 -3.48 -18.89
N LEU A 204 -7.90 -4.71 -18.39
CA LEU A 204 -7.04 -5.41 -17.43
C LEU A 204 -5.96 -6.24 -18.14
#